data_AF-A0A3D0Z3S6-F1
#
_entry.id   AF-A0A3D0Z3S6-F1
#
_cell.length_a   1.000
_cell.length_b   1.000
_cell.length_c   1.000
_cell.angle_alpha   90.00
_cell.angle_beta   90.00
_cell.angle_gamma   90.00
#
_symmetry.space_group_name_H-M   'P 1'
#
loop_
_entity.id
_entity.type
_entity.pdbx_description
1 polymer ?
#
loop_
_entity_poly.entity_id
_entity_poly.type
_entity_poly.pdbx_seq_one_letter_code
_entity_poly.pdbx_strand_id
1 'polypeptide(L)'
;MPNYFSPSDWIAIISILMGSAVSIISATFFSKKARVHDIKKEAIFKSLALIDDFLAELLKYAGEEGVVVSVDRTDKEYTKEARACFNELMLTCNNEALLNAFVKMFFSNLYGNNALQDYEEYRNLCRKELGLKMLKFRGLKEKDFILIGKISPIPEK
;
A
#
# COMPACT_ATOMS: atom_id res chain seq x y z
N MET A 1 38.31 35.70 -39.06
CA MET A 1 39.18 34.68 -38.43
C MET A 1 38.31 33.47 -38.12
N PRO A 2 38.56 32.28 -38.70
CA PRO A 2 37.77 31.11 -38.38
C PRO A 2 38.27 30.48 -37.08
N ASN A 3 37.39 30.35 -36.08
CA ASN A 3 37.66 29.61 -34.85
C ASN A 3 37.82 28.12 -35.20
N TYR A 4 39.06 27.63 -35.21
CA TYR A 4 39.35 26.20 -35.29
C TYR A 4 39.34 25.62 -33.88
N PHE A 5 38.21 25.02 -33.50
CA PHE A 5 38.15 24.15 -32.34
C PHE A 5 39.03 22.93 -32.58
N SER A 6 39.93 22.63 -31.63
CA SER A 6 40.80 21.46 -31.75
C SER A 6 39.98 20.17 -31.53
N PRO A 7 40.40 19.02 -32.08
CA PRO A 7 39.70 17.74 -31.85
C PRO A 7 39.52 17.39 -30.37
N SER A 8 40.44 17.80 -29.49
CA SER A 8 40.33 17.62 -28.03
C SER A 8 39.20 18.43 -27.41
N ASP A 9 38.93 19.63 -27.93
CA ASP A 9 37.85 20.48 -27.43
C ASP A 9 36.47 19.89 -27.78
N TRP A 10 36.35 19.26 -28.95
CA TRP A 10 35.15 18.52 -29.35
C TRP A 10 34.87 17.31 -28.44
N ILE A 11 35.91 16.57 -28.05
CA ILE A 11 35.79 15.42 -27.13
C ILE A 11 35.34 15.90 -25.74
N ALA A 12 35.87 17.02 -25.25
CA ALA A 12 35.48 17.60 -23.97
C ALA A 12 34.00 18.03 -23.99
N ILE A 13 33.55 18.71 -25.05
CA ILE A 13 32.15 19.14 -25.20
C ILE A 13 31.18 17.94 -25.24
N ILE A 14 31.51 16.89 -26.00
CA ILE A 14 30.68 15.67 -26.08
C ILE A 14 30.60 14.98 -24.71
N SER A 15 31.70 14.92 -23.96
CA SER A 15 31.74 14.29 -22.64
C SER A 15 30.87 15.03 -21.62
N ILE A 16 30.88 16.37 -21.64
CA ILE A 16 30.04 17.21 -20.78
C ILE A 16 28.55 17.06 -21.15
N LEU A 17 28.22 17.02 -22.45
CA LEU A 17 26.85 16.82 -22.93
C LEU A 17 26.33 15.42 -22.55
N MET A 18 27.14 14.38 -22.67
CA MET A 18 26.75 13.02 -22.26
C MET A 18 26.57 12.92 -20.75
N GLY A 19 27.46 13.51 -19.94
CA GLY A 19 27.34 13.50 -18.48
C GLY A 19 26.09 14.23 -17.96
N SER A 20 25.74 15.36 -18.58
CA SER A 20 24.52 16.10 -18.23
C SER A 20 23.25 15.36 -18.65
N ALA A 21 23.22 14.73 -19.83
CA ALA A 21 22.09 13.92 -20.28
C ALA A 21 21.80 12.73 -19.35
N VAL A 22 22.85 12.00 -18.92
CA VAL A 22 22.72 10.87 -17.98
C VAL A 22 22.16 11.33 -16.62
N SER A 23 22.56 12.50 -16.15
CA SER A 23 22.09 13.07 -14.88
C SER A 23 20.59 13.41 -14.91
N ILE A 24 20.13 14.02 -16.01
CA ILE A 24 18.71 14.37 -16.21
C ILE A 24 17.84 13.12 -16.34
N ILE A 25 18.31 12.13 -17.11
CA ILE A 25 17.59 10.84 -17.28
C ILE A 25 17.48 10.12 -15.93
N SER A 26 18.56 10.09 -15.15
CA SER A 26 18.55 9.47 -13.83
C SER A 26 17.56 10.18 -12.90
N ALA A 27 17.60 11.51 -12.81
CA ALA A 27 16.69 12.29 -11.97
C ALA A 27 15.21 12.06 -12.33
N THR A 28 14.88 12.02 -13.63
CA THR A 28 13.50 11.76 -14.09
C THR A 28 13.05 10.32 -13.85
N PHE A 29 13.96 9.35 -13.88
CA PHE A 29 13.63 7.96 -13.56
C PHE A 29 13.37 7.78 -12.06
N PHE A 30 14.21 8.36 -11.20
CA PHE A 30 14.02 8.32 -9.74
C PHE A 30 12.72 8.99 -9.31
N SER A 31 12.36 10.14 -9.89
CA SER A 31 11.10 10.83 -9.56
C SER A 31 9.86 10.04 -9.99
N LYS A 32 9.91 9.38 -11.15
CA LYS A 32 8.84 8.46 -11.59
C LYS A 32 8.69 7.27 -10.65
N LYS A 33 9.81 6.65 -10.23
CA LYS A 33 9.79 5.51 -9.30
C LYS A 33 9.20 5.89 -7.94
N ALA A 34 9.59 7.04 -7.41
CA ALA A 34 9.04 7.56 -6.16
C ALA A 34 7.53 7.80 -6.27
N ARG A 35 7.08 8.45 -7.35
CA ARG A 35 5.65 8.70 -7.59
C ARG A 35 4.83 7.42 -7.69
N VAL A 36 5.33 6.41 -8.41
CA VAL A 36 4.65 5.10 -8.51
C VAL A 36 4.57 4.42 -7.14
N HIS A 37 5.65 4.49 -6.36
CA HIS A 37 5.67 3.95 -5.01
C HIS A 37 4.66 4.66 -4.08
N ASP A 38 4.54 5.98 -4.18
CA ASP A 38 3.59 6.74 -3.35
C ASP A 38 2.14 6.44 -3.70
N ILE A 39 1.80 6.34 -4.99
CA ILE A 39 0.46 5.94 -5.45
C ILE A 39 0.11 4.54 -4.93
N LYS A 40 1.04 3.59 -5.03
CA LYS A 40 0.87 2.24 -4.50
C LYS A 40 0.64 2.24 -2.98
N LYS A 41 1.45 3.01 -2.25
CA LYS A 41 1.33 3.17 -0.80
C LYS A 41 -0.02 3.74 -0.40
N GLU A 42 -0.52 4.74 -1.13
CA GLU A 42 -1.83 5.32 -0.90
C GLU A 42 -2.96 4.30 -1.11
N ALA A 43 -2.94 3.56 -2.23
CA ALA A 43 -3.94 2.52 -2.51
C ALA A 43 -3.95 1.42 -1.44
N ILE A 44 -2.77 0.96 -1.01
CA ILE A 44 -2.62 -0.01 0.07
C ILE A 44 -3.18 0.53 1.39
N PHE A 45 -2.89 1.77 1.76
CA PHE A 45 -3.41 2.33 3.00
C PHE A 45 -4.92 2.56 2.97
N LYS A 46 -5.47 3.00 1.84
CA LYS A 46 -6.93 3.08 1.66
C LYS A 46 -7.59 1.71 1.86
N SER A 47 -6.99 0.65 1.29
CA SER A 47 -7.53 -0.70 1.44
C SER A 47 -7.49 -1.21 2.88
N LEU A 48 -6.42 -0.93 3.61
CA LEU A 48 -6.28 -1.33 5.01
C LEU A 48 -7.28 -0.60 5.91
N ALA A 49 -7.42 0.72 5.72
CA ALA A 49 -8.41 1.51 6.46
C ALA A 49 -9.84 1.02 6.19
N LEU A 50 -10.16 0.69 4.95
CA LEU A 50 -11.47 0.16 4.59
C LEU A 50 -11.76 -1.20 5.26
N ILE A 51 -10.78 -2.11 5.30
CA ILE A 51 -10.92 -3.39 6.01
C ILE A 51 -11.08 -3.15 7.52
N ASP A 52 -10.29 -2.26 8.11
CA ASP A 52 -10.38 -1.94 9.54
C ASP A 52 -11.75 -1.39 9.92
N ASP A 53 -12.28 -0.45 9.13
CA ASP A 53 -13.64 0.10 9.30
C ASP A 53 -14.70 -1.02 9.22
N PHE A 54 -14.58 -1.88 8.21
CA PHE A 54 -15.52 -2.98 7.98
C PHE A 54 -15.49 -4.04 9.11
N LEU A 55 -14.30 -4.41 9.59
CA LEU A 55 -14.15 -5.32 10.73
C LEU A 55 -14.69 -4.70 12.02
N ALA A 56 -14.49 -3.39 12.24
CA ALA A 56 -15.07 -2.70 13.39
C ALA A 56 -16.60 -2.71 13.37
N GLU A 57 -17.21 -2.50 12.19
CA GLU A 57 -18.68 -2.59 12.06
C GLU A 57 -19.18 -4.02 12.32
N LEU A 58 -18.48 -5.06 11.84
CA LEU A 58 -18.84 -6.45 12.14
C LEU A 58 -18.81 -6.75 13.65
N LEU A 59 -17.83 -6.25 14.38
CA LEU A 59 -17.75 -6.45 15.83
C LEU A 59 -18.83 -5.71 16.60
N LYS A 60 -19.23 -4.50 16.14
CA LYS A 60 -20.37 -3.77 16.70
C LYS A 60 -21.66 -4.59 16.56
N TYR A 61 -21.90 -5.22 15.41
CA TYR A 61 -23.05 -6.12 15.24
C TYR A 61 -22.98 -7.38 16.10
N ALA A 62 -21.78 -7.87 16.41
CA ALA A 62 -21.57 -9.00 17.31
C ALA A 62 -21.82 -8.67 18.81
N GLY A 63 -22.04 -7.39 19.15
CA GLY A 63 -22.34 -6.95 20.52
C GLY A 63 -21.11 -6.79 21.41
N GLU A 64 -19.92 -6.65 20.83
CA GLU A 64 -18.68 -6.37 21.58
C GLU A 64 -18.68 -4.93 22.14
N GLU A 65 -18.60 -4.79 23.46
CA GLU A 65 -18.54 -3.49 24.13
C GLU A 65 -17.18 -2.79 23.90
N GLY A 66 -17.20 -1.52 23.49
CA GLY A 66 -16.00 -0.68 23.34
C GLY A 66 -15.49 -0.48 21.91
N VAL A 67 -16.19 -1.01 20.90
CA VAL A 67 -15.83 -0.82 19.48
C VAL A 67 -16.33 0.54 18.99
N VAL A 68 -15.39 1.41 18.63
CA VAL A 68 -15.70 2.72 18.02
C VAL A 68 -15.61 2.58 16.51
N VAL A 69 -16.76 2.64 15.84
CA VAL A 69 -16.81 2.71 14.38
C VAL A 69 -16.63 4.16 13.95
N SER A 70 -15.72 4.38 13.00
CA SER A 70 -15.38 5.71 12.49
C SER A 70 -16.49 6.30 11.61
N VAL A 71 -17.24 5.45 10.89
CA VAL A 71 -18.30 5.82 9.94
C VAL A 71 -19.40 4.75 9.94
N ASP A 72 -20.65 5.15 10.19
CA ASP A 72 -21.83 4.27 10.03
C ASP A 72 -22.10 4.11 8.52
N ARG A 73 -21.78 2.95 7.96
CA ARG A 73 -21.93 2.64 6.52
C ARG A 73 -22.84 1.43 6.33
N THR A 74 -23.67 1.49 5.29
CA THR A 74 -24.48 0.36 4.84
C THR A 74 -23.66 -0.67 4.06
N ASP A 75 -24.10 -1.93 4.03
CA ASP A 75 -23.47 -3.00 3.23
C ASP A 75 -23.26 -2.62 1.75
N LYS A 76 -24.20 -1.83 1.21
CA LYS A 76 -24.16 -1.33 -0.18
C LYS A 76 -23.04 -0.32 -0.37
N GLU A 77 -22.78 0.53 0.62
CA GLU A 77 -21.69 1.51 0.60
C GLU A 77 -20.34 0.81 0.72
N TYR A 78 -20.19 -0.14 1.66
CA TYR A 78 -18.99 -0.98 1.76
C TYR A 78 -18.70 -1.72 0.45
N THR A 79 -19.71 -2.32 -0.17
CA THR A 79 -19.53 -3.02 -1.46
C THR A 79 -19.05 -2.07 -2.56
N LYS A 80 -19.59 -0.85 -2.62
CA LYS A 80 -19.21 0.14 -3.63
C LYS A 80 -17.76 0.61 -3.43
N GLU A 81 -17.38 0.91 -2.20
CA GLU A 81 -16.02 1.35 -1.87
C GLU A 81 -15.01 0.22 -2.00
N ALA A 82 -15.35 -1.00 -1.60
CA ALA A 82 -14.49 -2.18 -1.76
C ALA A 82 -14.18 -2.44 -3.23
N ARG A 83 -15.17 -2.29 -4.13
CA ARG A 83 -14.95 -2.40 -5.57
C ARG A 83 -14.04 -1.28 -6.10
N ALA A 84 -14.25 -0.05 -5.67
CA ALA A 84 -13.40 1.07 -6.08
C ALA A 84 -11.95 0.85 -5.63
N CYS A 85 -11.77 0.44 -4.37
CA CYS A 85 -10.46 0.14 -3.80
C CYS A 85 -9.79 -1.04 -4.49
N PHE A 86 -10.53 -2.11 -4.79
CA PHE A 86 -10.01 -3.25 -5.55
C PHE A 86 -9.51 -2.83 -6.94
N ASN A 87 -10.24 -1.97 -7.65
CA ASN A 87 -9.80 -1.45 -8.94
C ASN A 87 -8.51 -0.62 -8.80
N GLU A 88 -8.39 0.22 -7.76
CA GLU A 88 -7.16 0.97 -7.48
C GLU A 88 -5.98 0.02 -7.21
N LEU A 89 -6.19 -1.02 -6.40
CA LEU A 89 -5.16 -2.03 -6.11
C LEU A 89 -4.74 -2.78 -7.38
N MET A 90 -5.69 -3.19 -8.22
CA MET A 90 -5.43 -3.86 -9.51
C MET A 90 -4.58 -3.01 -10.46
N LEU A 91 -4.77 -1.69 -10.45
CA LEU A 91 -4.04 -0.76 -11.33
C LEU A 91 -2.65 -0.39 -10.78
N THR A 92 -2.39 -0.59 -9.49
CA THR A 92 -1.20 -0.06 -8.81
C THR A 92 -0.28 -1.14 -8.23
N CYS A 93 -0.83 -2.30 -7.87
CA CYS A 93 -0.12 -3.40 -7.24
C CYS A 93 0.03 -4.57 -8.23
N ASN A 94 1.18 -5.24 -8.18
CA ASN A 94 1.49 -6.37 -9.08
C ASN A 94 1.41 -7.74 -8.39
N ASN A 95 1.05 -7.76 -7.10
CA ASN A 95 1.00 -8.97 -6.30
C ASN A 95 -0.41 -9.57 -6.29
N GLU A 96 -0.61 -10.61 -7.10
CA GLU A 96 -1.88 -11.32 -7.21
C GLU A 96 -2.38 -11.88 -5.87
N ALA A 97 -1.47 -12.35 -5.00
CA ALA A 97 -1.85 -12.86 -3.68
C ALA A 97 -2.46 -11.76 -2.81
N LEU A 98 -1.98 -10.51 -2.92
CA LEU A 98 -2.56 -9.36 -2.21
C LEU A 98 -4.00 -9.12 -2.67
N LEU A 99 -4.23 -9.14 -3.99
CA LEU A 99 -5.55 -8.91 -4.58
C LEU A 99 -6.55 -10.00 -4.16
N ASN A 100 -6.11 -11.27 -4.20
CA ASN A 100 -6.92 -12.39 -3.77
C ASN A 100 -7.23 -12.33 -2.26
N ALA A 101 -6.26 -11.94 -1.44
CA ALA A 101 -6.47 -11.75 0.00
C ALA A 101 -7.43 -10.59 0.30
N PHE A 102 -7.39 -9.49 -0.46
CA PHE A 102 -8.38 -8.41 -0.34
C PHE A 102 -9.80 -8.88 -0.64
N VAL A 103 -9.98 -9.61 -1.74
CA VAL A 103 -11.29 -10.19 -2.11
C VAL A 103 -11.78 -11.17 -1.04
N LYS A 104 -10.87 -11.99 -0.50
CA LYS A 104 -11.16 -12.90 0.59
C LYS A 104 -11.70 -12.16 1.82
N MET A 105 -11.06 -11.05 2.19
CA MET A 105 -11.46 -10.23 3.34
C MET A 105 -12.80 -9.50 3.17
N PHE A 106 -13.26 -9.19 1.95
CA PHE A 106 -14.50 -8.42 1.74
C PHE A 106 -15.68 -9.25 1.24
N PHE A 107 -15.43 -10.30 0.47
CA PHE A 107 -16.46 -11.01 -0.29
C PHE A 107 -16.56 -12.50 0.08
N SER A 108 -15.65 -13.02 0.90
CA SER A 108 -15.78 -14.39 1.44
C SER A 108 -16.44 -14.34 2.82
N ASN A 109 -17.19 -15.38 3.18
CA ASN A 109 -17.89 -15.47 4.47
C ASN A 109 -16.93 -15.28 5.64
N LEU A 110 -16.89 -14.06 6.20
CA LEU A 110 -16.05 -13.66 7.33
C LEU A 110 -16.49 -14.24 8.68
N TYR A 111 -17.61 -14.96 8.71
CA TYR A 111 -18.14 -15.61 9.91
C TYR A 111 -17.35 -16.87 10.35
N GLY A 112 -16.14 -17.06 9.85
CA GLY A 112 -15.24 -18.14 10.26
C GLY A 112 -14.19 -17.66 11.26
N ASN A 113 -13.74 -18.55 12.14
CA ASN A 113 -12.71 -18.34 13.18
C ASN A 113 -11.33 -17.83 12.69
N ASN A 114 -11.16 -17.53 11.39
CA ASN A 114 -9.88 -17.21 10.76
C ASN A 114 -9.77 -15.75 10.25
N ALA A 115 -10.78 -14.89 10.46
CA ALA A 115 -10.76 -13.51 9.95
C ALA A 115 -9.51 -12.71 10.39
N LEU A 116 -9.03 -12.95 11.61
CA LEU A 116 -7.78 -12.38 12.13
C LEU A 116 -6.54 -12.83 11.37
N GLN A 117 -6.45 -14.13 11.13
CA GLN A 117 -5.33 -14.72 10.42
C GLN A 117 -5.30 -14.24 8.97
N ASP A 118 -6.47 -14.14 8.34
CA ASP A 118 -6.64 -13.64 6.98
C ASP A 118 -6.26 -12.15 6.90
N TYR A 119 -6.59 -11.36 7.92
CA TYR A 119 -6.19 -9.97 8.01
C TYR A 119 -4.67 -9.79 8.23
N GLU A 120 -4.06 -10.60 9.09
CA GLU A 120 -2.61 -10.62 9.28
C GLU A 120 -1.89 -10.99 7.97
N GLU A 121 -2.39 -12.00 7.26
CA GLU A 121 -1.88 -12.40 5.95
C GLU A 121 -1.97 -11.23 4.97
N TYR A 122 -3.11 -10.56 4.89
CA TYR A 122 -3.30 -9.39 4.04
C TYR A 122 -2.31 -8.26 4.37
N ARG A 123 -2.16 -7.92 5.66
CA ARG A 123 -1.19 -6.90 6.11
C ARG A 123 0.23 -7.25 5.71
N ASN A 124 0.63 -8.51 5.85
CA ASN A 124 1.97 -8.97 5.46
C ASN A 124 2.19 -8.91 3.95
N LEU A 125 1.18 -9.22 3.15
CA LEU A 125 1.22 -9.07 1.69
C LEU A 125 1.35 -7.59 1.28
N CYS A 126 0.60 -6.68 1.91
CA CYS A 126 0.72 -5.23 1.73
C CYS A 126 2.13 -4.73 2.06
N ARG A 127 2.71 -5.19 3.17
CA ARG A 127 4.08 -4.84 3.56
C ARG A 127 5.11 -5.35 2.56
N LYS A 128 4.97 -6.60 2.11
CA LYS A 128 5.85 -7.19 1.10
C LYS A 128 5.79 -6.40 -0.21
N GLU A 129 4.61 -5.97 -0.63
CA GLU A 129 4.39 -5.17 -1.84
C GLU A 129 5.07 -3.79 -1.77
N LEU A 130 5.21 -3.24 -0.55
CA LEU A 130 5.94 -2.00 -0.25
C LEU A 130 7.44 -2.22 0.05
N GLY A 131 7.95 -3.45 -0.05
CA GLY A 131 9.35 -3.77 0.28
C GLY A 131 9.68 -3.70 1.79
N LEU A 132 8.67 -3.77 2.66
CA LEU A 132 8.81 -3.75 4.11
C LEU A 132 8.93 -5.17 4.68
N LYS A 133 9.59 -5.29 5.84
CA LYS A 133 9.71 -6.56 6.57
C LYS A 133 8.34 -7.04 7.07
N MET A 134 8.07 -8.34 6.99
CA MET A 134 6.84 -8.93 7.53
C MET A 134 6.74 -8.76 9.04
N LEU A 135 5.51 -8.64 9.55
CA LEU A 135 5.20 -8.70 10.97
C LEU A 135 4.91 -10.17 11.33
N LYS A 136 5.39 -10.59 12.51
CA LYS A 136 4.96 -11.83 13.14
C LYS A 136 4.15 -11.46 14.35
N PHE A 137 2.82 -11.55 14.28
CA PHE A 137 2.02 -11.40 15.48
C PHE A 137 2.12 -12.70 16.28
N ARG A 138 2.86 -12.68 17.40
CA ARG A 138 2.90 -13.82 18.33
C ARG A 138 1.69 -13.74 19.25
N GLY A 139 0.69 -14.59 19.00
CA GLY A 139 -0.35 -14.91 19.98
C GLY A 139 -1.44 -13.86 20.18
N LEU A 140 -1.94 -13.25 19.10
CA LEU A 140 -3.16 -12.44 19.15
C LEU A 140 -4.32 -13.29 19.68
N LYS A 141 -4.85 -12.91 20.85
CA LYS A 141 -6.13 -13.44 21.32
C LYS A 141 -7.23 -12.55 20.77
N GLU A 142 -8.40 -13.11 20.54
CA GLU A 142 -9.60 -12.44 20.02
C GLU A 142 -9.92 -11.11 20.74
N LYS A 143 -9.54 -10.99 22.02
CA LYS A 143 -9.71 -9.79 22.86
C LYS A 143 -8.79 -8.61 22.53
N ASP A 144 -7.74 -8.82 21.72
CA ASP A 144 -6.82 -7.77 21.31
C ASP A 144 -7.39 -6.90 20.16
N PHE A 145 -8.56 -7.27 19.62
CA PHE A 145 -9.23 -6.56 18.53
C PHE A 145 -9.64 -5.12 18.89
N ILE A 146 -9.97 -4.88 20.16
CA ILE A 146 -10.38 -3.55 20.66
C ILE A 146 -9.24 -2.51 20.54
N LEU A 147 -7.98 -2.96 20.40
CA LEU A 147 -6.80 -2.08 20.29
C LEU A 147 -6.31 -1.84 18.85
N ILE A 148 -6.89 -2.49 17.84
CA ILE A 148 -6.42 -2.41 16.43
C ILE A 148 -6.81 -1.08 15.77
N GLY A 149 -7.65 -0.26 16.42
CA GLY A 149 -7.95 1.12 16.04
C GLY A 149 -6.76 2.11 16.08
N LYS A 150 -5.53 1.64 16.34
CA LYS A 150 -4.31 2.44 16.24
C LYS A 150 -3.35 1.87 15.19
N ILE A 151 -3.64 2.12 13.91
CA ILE A 151 -2.57 2.17 12.90
C ILE A 151 -1.71 3.40 13.18
N SER A 152 -0.63 3.22 13.94
CA SER A 152 0.74 3.77 13.79
C SER A 152 1.47 3.85 15.14
N PRO A 153 2.81 3.67 15.19
CA PRO A 153 3.73 4.27 14.23
C PRO A 153 4.61 3.29 13.45
N ILE A 154 4.95 3.77 12.25
CA ILE A 154 6.26 3.65 11.60
C ILE A 154 7.34 3.28 12.63
N PRO A 155 8.17 2.25 12.42
CA PRO A 155 9.33 2.06 13.28
C PRO A 155 10.20 3.31 13.16
N GLU A 156 10.29 4.09 14.24
CA GLU A 156 11.37 5.06 14.38
C GLU A 156 12.70 4.30 14.33
N LYS A 157 13.68 4.96 13.69
CA LYS A 157 14.97 4.43 13.24
C LYS A 157 15.70 3.53 14.24
#